data_AF-B0TUZ4-F1
#
_entry.id   AF-B0TUZ4-F1
#
_cell.length_a   1.000
_cell.length_b   1.000
_cell.length_c   1.000
_cell.angle_alpha   90.00
_cell.angle_beta   90.00
_cell.angle_gamma   90.00
#
_symmetry.space_group_name_H-M   'P 1'
#
loop_
_entity.id
_entity.type
_entity.pdbx_description
1 polymer ?
#
loop_
_entity_poly.entity_id
_entity_poly.type
_entity_poly.pdbx_seq_one_letter_code
_entity_poly.pdbx_strand_id
1 'polypeptide(L)'
;MAVLAMGFIILFVGLAFMGLPELNRVLKQHDKALWERLLGSQGSFISSFDRTTLFIWTLGRGFENCENIDIQYQGLLAYKRATRVKYTILAGVSLIIIGSVISLMGA
;
A
#
# COMPACT_ATOMS: atom_id res chain seq x y z
N MET A 1 3.35 -6.60 27.00
CA MET A 1 3.99 -5.42 26.36
C MET A 1 4.84 -5.76 25.13
N ALA A 2 5.76 -6.74 25.17
CA ALA A 2 6.65 -7.03 24.02
C ALA A 2 5.91 -7.39 22.70
N VAL A 3 4.83 -8.16 22.78
CA VAL A 3 3.99 -8.55 21.62
C VAL A 3 3.35 -7.33 20.94
N LEU A 4 2.89 -6.36 21.73
CA LEU A 4 2.34 -5.10 21.22
C LEU A 4 3.39 -4.28 20.48
N ALA A 5 4.58 -4.12 21.09
CA ALA A 5 5.69 -3.40 20.47
C ALA A 5 6.11 -4.04 19.13
N MET A 6 6.20 -5.37 19.07
CA MET A 6 6.49 -6.11 17.84
C MET A 6 5.42 -5.87 16.76
N GLY A 7 4.14 -5.87 17.14
CA GLY A 7 3.03 -5.59 16.24
C GLY A 7 3.09 -4.18 15.63
N PHE A 8 3.40 -3.16 16.43
CA PHE A 8 3.60 -1.80 15.93
C PHE A 8 4.78 -1.68 14.98
N ILE A 9 5.92 -2.30 15.29
CA ILE A 9 7.10 -2.30 14.40
C ILE A 9 6.73 -2.89 13.04
N ILE A 10 6.09 -4.06 13.02
CA ILE A 10 5.67 -4.73 11.78
C ILE A 10 4.68 -3.85 10.99
N LEU A 11 3.74 -3.21 11.66
CA LEU A 11 2.77 -2.31 11.04
C LEU A 11 3.45 -1.10 10.39
N PHE A 12 4.37 -0.43 11.09
CA PHE A 12 5.11 0.71 10.55
C PHE A 12 6.04 0.32 9.40
N VAL A 13 6.69 -0.85 9.49
CA VAL A 13 7.47 -1.40 8.38
C VAL A 13 6.57 -1.62 7.16
N GLY A 14 5.40 -2.26 7.33
CA GLY A 14 4.43 -2.44 6.25
C GLY A 14 4.03 -1.12 5.58
N LEU A 15 3.68 -0.11 6.37
CA LEU A 15 3.33 1.22 5.86
C LEU A 15 4.49 1.91 5.12
N ALA A 16 5.72 1.79 5.62
CA ALA A 16 6.90 2.35 4.97
C ALA A 16 7.16 1.73 3.59
N PHE A 17 6.88 0.43 3.42
CA PHE A 17 7.07 -0.29 2.16
C PHE A 17 5.90 -0.20 1.17
N MET A 18 4.84 0.55 1.50
CA MET A 18 3.64 0.73 0.67
C MET A 18 3.89 1.50 -0.64
N GLY A 19 5.02 2.21 -0.76
CA GLY A 19 5.35 2.99 -1.95
C GLY A 19 5.57 2.13 -3.21
N LEU A 20 4.97 2.57 -4.33
CA LEU A 20 5.07 1.95 -5.65
C LEU A 20 5.69 2.93 -6.68
N PRO A 21 6.98 3.31 -6.53
CA PRO A 21 7.58 4.38 -7.31
C PRO A 21 7.68 4.09 -8.81
N GLU A 22 7.98 2.84 -9.19
CA GLU A 22 8.08 2.47 -10.62
C GLU A 22 6.74 2.51 -11.34
N LEU A 23 5.68 1.98 -10.72
CA LEU A 23 4.34 2.06 -11.28
C LEU A 23 3.88 3.52 -11.42
N ASN A 24 4.15 4.35 -10.41
CA ASN A 24 3.88 5.78 -10.47
C ASN A 24 4.60 6.47 -11.63
N ARG A 25 5.88 6.13 -11.86
CA ARG A 25 6.69 6.67 -12.95
C ARG A 25 6.14 6.27 -14.31
N VAL A 26 5.82 4.99 -14.51
CA VAL A 26 5.30 4.47 -15.79
C VAL A 26 3.90 5.01 -16.09
N LEU A 27 3.02 5.12 -15.08
CA LEU A 27 1.73 5.79 -15.22
C LEU A 27 1.88 7.24 -15.67
N LYS A 28 2.79 8.00 -15.04
CA LYS A 28 3.04 9.40 -15.42
C LYS A 28 3.56 9.54 -16.86
N GLN A 29 4.30 8.55 -17.36
CA GLN A 29 4.89 8.56 -18.70
C GLN A 29 3.93 8.12 -19.80
N HIS A 30 3.12 7.09 -19.53
CA HIS A 30 2.32 6.42 -20.57
C HIS A 30 0.83 6.78 -20.51
N ASP A 31 0.29 7.13 -19.33
CA ASP A 31 -1.11 7.51 -19.19
C ASP A 31 -1.27 8.60 -18.13
N LYS A 32 -0.88 9.82 -18.52
CA LYS A 32 -0.93 11.00 -17.65
C LYS A 32 -2.36 11.33 -17.22
N ALA A 33 -3.36 11.08 -18.05
CA ALA A 33 -4.75 11.35 -17.73
C ALA A 33 -5.26 10.42 -16.61
N LEU A 34 -4.92 9.12 -16.68
CA LEU A 34 -5.23 8.17 -15.62
C LEU A 34 -4.41 8.45 -14.36
N TRP A 35 -3.13 8.82 -14.50
CA TRP A 35 -2.28 9.28 -13.40
C TRP A 35 -2.87 10.51 -12.68
N GLU A 36 -3.32 11.52 -13.43
CA GLU A 36 -3.99 12.71 -12.88
C GLU A 36 -5.37 12.38 -12.28
N ARG A 37 -6.10 11.38 -12.78
CA ARG A 37 -7.33 10.92 -12.12
C ARG A 37 -7.05 10.22 -10.79
N LEU A 38 -5.97 9.44 -10.72
CA LEU A 38 -5.58 8.72 -9.51
C LEU A 38 -4.98 9.64 -8.44
N LEU A 39 -4.27 10.70 -8.84
CA LEU A 39 -3.51 11.57 -7.92
C LEU A 39 -4.08 12.99 -7.82
N GLY A 40 -4.75 13.49 -8.85
CA GLY A 40 -5.22 14.87 -8.99
C GLY A 40 -6.54 15.19 -8.30
N SER A 41 -7.18 14.25 -7.58
CA SER A 41 -8.37 14.57 -6.79
C SER A 41 -8.09 15.13 -5.38
N GLN A 42 -6.83 15.16 -4.94
CA GLN A 42 -6.46 15.72 -3.64
C GLN A 42 -5.53 16.92 -3.78
N GLY A 43 -6.08 18.12 -3.56
CA GLY A 43 -5.34 19.37 -3.66
C GLY A 43 -4.20 19.45 -2.65
N SER A 44 -3.00 19.77 -3.15
CA SER A 44 -1.79 20.39 -2.53
C SER A 44 -1.28 19.93 -1.15
N PHE A 45 -2.01 19.16 -0.36
CA PHE A 45 -1.61 18.70 0.95
C PHE A 45 -1.61 17.18 0.94
N ILE A 46 -0.41 16.63 1.12
CA ILE A 46 -0.10 15.24 1.49
C ILE A 46 0.26 14.30 0.33
N SER A 47 1.52 14.39 -0.12
CA SER A 47 2.19 13.38 -0.96
C SER A 47 2.27 11.98 -0.33
N SER A 48 1.88 11.83 0.95
CA SER A 48 1.80 10.55 1.65
C SER A 48 0.48 9.80 1.41
N PHE A 49 -0.63 10.49 1.07
CA PHE A 49 -1.94 9.86 0.77
C PHE A 49 -2.03 9.41 -0.70
N ASP A 50 -1.26 10.03 -1.60
CA ASP A 50 -1.07 9.60 -2.99
C ASP A 50 -0.62 8.13 -3.11
N ARG A 51 0.22 7.68 -2.18
CA ARG A 51 0.71 6.29 -2.14
C ARG A 51 -0.40 5.31 -1.83
N THR A 52 -1.36 5.71 -0.99
CA THR A 52 -2.47 4.86 -0.57
C THR A 52 -3.45 4.65 -1.73
N THR A 53 -3.81 5.70 -2.46
CA THR A 53 -4.72 5.58 -3.62
C THR A 53 -4.13 4.68 -4.70
N LEU A 54 -2.86 4.91 -5.07
CA LEU A 54 -2.16 4.08 -6.04
C LEU A 54 -2.05 2.62 -5.57
N PHE A 55 -1.78 2.41 -4.28
CA PHE A 55 -1.69 1.07 -3.68
C PHE A 55 -3.03 0.34 -3.68
N ILE A 56 -4.13 1.01 -3.31
CA ILE A 56 -5.48 0.44 -3.33
C ILE A 56 -5.88 0.11 -4.77
N TRP A 57 -5.65 1.04 -5.71
CA TRP A 57 -5.91 0.81 -7.13
C TRP A 57 -5.11 -0.38 -7.69
N THR A 58 -3.85 -0.51 -7.28
CA THR A 58 -2.98 -1.63 -7.66
C THR A 58 -3.51 -2.94 -7.07
N LEU A 59 -3.91 -2.96 -5.79
CA LEU A 59 -4.54 -4.13 -5.16
C LEU A 59 -5.86 -4.53 -5.82
N GLY A 60 -6.62 -3.55 -6.32
CA GLY A 60 -7.83 -3.75 -7.11
C GLY A 60 -7.57 -4.15 -8.56
N ARG A 61 -6.30 -4.37 -8.96
CA ARG A 61 -5.88 -4.73 -10.33
C ARG A 61 -6.31 -3.73 -11.41
N GLY A 62 -6.44 -2.46 -11.07
CA GLY A 62 -6.88 -1.44 -12.04
C GLY A 62 -5.97 -1.32 -13.29
N PHE A 63 -4.71 -1.75 -13.18
CA PHE A 63 -3.75 -1.77 -14.29
C PHE A 63 -4.10 -2.77 -15.41
N GLU A 64 -4.91 -3.80 -15.13
CA GLU A 64 -5.32 -4.80 -16.14
C GLU A 64 -6.20 -4.17 -17.23
N ASN A 65 -6.87 -3.05 -16.93
CA ASN A 65 -7.72 -2.32 -17.88
C ASN A 65 -6.95 -1.30 -18.74
N CYS A 66 -5.65 -1.10 -18.48
CA CYS A 66 -4.84 -0.17 -19.26
C CYS A 66 -4.43 -0.81 -20.59
N GLU A 67 -4.50 -0.07 -21.69
CA GLU A 67 -4.08 -0.56 -23.02
C GLU A 67 -2.56 -0.72 -23.15
N ASN A 68 -1.80 0.02 -22.32
CA ASN A 68 -0.34 0.02 -22.38
C ASN A 68 0.28 -1.18 -21.63
N ILE A 69 1.09 -1.96 -22.34
CA ILE A 69 1.74 -3.18 -21.83
C ILE A 69 2.74 -2.88 -20.71
N ASP A 70 3.45 -1.75 -20.75
CA ASP A 70 4.41 -1.37 -19.70
C ASP A 70 3.69 -1.09 -18.37
N ILE A 71 2.52 -0.43 -18.43
CA ILE A 71 1.67 -0.21 -17.25
C ILE A 71 1.19 -1.55 -16.70
N GLN A 72 0.75 -2.48 -17.55
CA GLN A 72 0.32 -3.81 -17.10
C GLN A 72 1.46 -4.59 -16.44
N TYR A 73 2.64 -4.59 -17.06
CA TYR A 73 3.81 -5.31 -16.55
C TYR A 73 4.27 -4.76 -15.20
N GLN A 74 4.45 -3.44 -15.10
CA GLN A 74 4.81 -2.80 -13.83
C GLN A 74 3.70 -2.92 -12.79
N GLY A 75 2.44 -2.87 -13.23
CA GLY A 75 1.27 -3.08 -12.39
C GLY A 75 1.26 -4.47 -11.74
N LEU A 76 1.61 -5.51 -12.49
CA LEU A 76 1.72 -6.87 -11.97
C LEU A 76 2.85 -7.02 -10.92
N LEU A 77 4.01 -6.42 -11.18
CA LEU A 77 5.13 -6.40 -10.21
C LEU A 77 4.74 -5.64 -8.94
N ALA A 78 4.12 -4.47 -9.12
CA ALA A 78 3.59 -3.65 -8.04
C ALA A 78 2.51 -4.39 -7.24
N TYR A 79 1.63 -5.16 -7.89
CA TYR A 79 0.60 -5.96 -7.25
C TYR A 79 1.18 -7.06 -6.36
N LYS A 80 2.21 -7.78 -6.82
CA LYS A 80 2.92 -8.77 -6.00
C LYS A 80 3.52 -8.13 -4.75
N ARG A 81 4.15 -6.96 -4.89
CA ARG A 81 4.71 -6.19 -3.78
C ARG A 81 3.62 -5.69 -2.83
N ALA A 82 2.57 -5.08 -3.38
CA ALA A 82 1.45 -4.54 -2.61
C ALA A 82 0.74 -5.63 -1.81
N THR A 83 0.59 -6.83 -2.40
CA THR A 83 0.02 -7.99 -1.72
C THR A 83 0.86 -8.44 -0.52
N ARG A 84 2.20 -8.47 -0.66
CA ARG A 84 3.08 -8.77 0.48
C ARG A 84 2.93 -7.73 1.58
N VAL A 85 2.95 -6.45 1.22
CA VAL A 85 2.77 -5.34 2.17
C VAL A 85 1.41 -5.43 2.88
N LYS A 86 0.33 -5.74 2.15
CA LYS A 86 -1.00 -5.97 2.71
C LYS A 86 -0.96 -7.03 3.81
N TYR A 87 -0.32 -8.17 3.55
CA TYR A 87 -0.21 -9.24 4.54
C TYR A 87 0.71 -8.88 5.71
N THR A 88 1.78 -8.10 5.49
CA THR A 88 2.62 -7.57 6.57
C THR A 88 1.82 -6.65 7.50
N ILE A 89 1.03 -5.73 6.95
CA ILE A 89 0.17 -4.84 7.74
C ILE A 89 -0.87 -5.66 8.52
N LEU A 90 -1.55 -6.62 7.86
CA LEU A 90 -2.52 -7.51 8.52
C LEU A 90 -1.89 -8.33 9.65
N ALA A 91 -0.66 -8.83 9.47
CA ALA A 91 0.07 -9.55 10.51
C ALA A 91 0.40 -8.63 11.70
N GLY A 92 0.85 -7.41 11.44
CA GLY A 92 1.08 -6.40 12.48
C GLY A 92 -0.19 -6.07 13.26
N VAL A 93 -1.30 -5.80 12.57
CA VAL A 93 -2.61 -5.55 13.19
C VAL A 93 -3.07 -6.75 14.03
N SER A 94 -2.94 -7.97 13.51
CA SER A 94 -3.30 -9.19 14.23
C SER A 94 -2.51 -9.36 15.53
N LEU A 95 -1.19 -9.10 15.49
CA LEU A 95 -0.33 -9.13 16.68
C LEU A 95 -0.71 -8.06 17.71
N ILE A 96 -1.11 -6.86 17.25
CA ILE A 96 -1.59 -5.80 18.15
C ILE A 96 -2.88 -6.23 18.84
N ILE A 97 -3.83 -6.82 18.11
CA ILE A 97 -5.09 -7.30 18.68
C ILE A 97 -4.82 -8.40 19.73
N ILE A 98 -4.04 -9.41 19.38
CA ILE A 98 -3.67 -10.50 20.30
C ILE A 98 -2.94 -9.96 21.53
N GLY A 99 -1.94 -9.10 21.32
CA GLY A 99 -1.19 -8.47 22.40
C GLY A 99 -2.06 -7.63 23.33
N SER A 100 -3.10 -6.98 22.80
CA SER A 100 -4.05 -6.18 23.57
C SER A 100 -4.92 -7.07 24.45
N VAL A 101 -5.46 -8.16 23.89
CA VAL A 101 -6.26 -9.14 24.64
C VAL A 101 -5.45 -9.78 25.76
N ILE A 102 -4.22 -10.21 25.48
CA ILE A 102 -3.32 -10.78 26.50
C ILE A 102 -3.03 -9.75 27.60
N SER A 103 -2.82 -8.47 27.23
CA SER A 103 -2.56 -7.42 28.21
C SER A 103 -3.77 -7.10 29.08
N LEU A 104 -4.99 -7.29 28.57
CA LEU A 104 -6.24 -7.11 29.32
C LEU A 104 -6.56 -8.30 30.24
N MET A 105 -6.18 -9.52 29.86
CA MET A 105 -6.41 -10.73 30.65
C MET A 105 -5.30 -11.03 31.67
N GLY A 106 -4.09 -10.51 31.43
CA GLY A 106 -2.92 -10.67 32.30
C GLY A 106 -2.66 -9.47 33.22
N ALA A 107 -3.60 -8.53 33.31
CA ALA A 107 -3.70 -7.50 34.35
C ALA A 107 -4.74 -7.95 35.39
#